data_AF-A0A530AXZ1-F1
#
_entry.id   AF-A0A530AXZ1-F1
#
_cell.length_a   1.000
_cell.length_b   1.000
_cell.length_c   1.000
_cell.angle_alpha   90.00
_cell.angle_beta   90.00
_cell.angle_gamma   90.00
#
_symmetry.space_group_name_H-M   'P 1'
#
loop_
_entity.id
_entity.type
_entity.pdbx_description
1 polymer ?
#
loop_
_entity_poly.entity_id
_entity_poly.type
_entity_poly.pdbx_seq_one_letter_code
_entity_poly.pdbx_strand_id
1 'polypeptide(L)'
;PGGLKNAIDWVSRIRREGSRTFRPLAGKPVGLCSSSEGKFAGIRCINHLRAVLVRCQMEVITPECSVSEADEAFAEDGQFRDARLHQSMERLCRTLMETSRMRSTRIEA
;
A
#
# COMPACT_ATOMS: atom_id res chain seq x y z
N PRO A 1 4.40 1.88 -11.56
CA PRO A 1 5.03 3.05 -12.24
C PRO A 1 6.51 3.17 -11.89
N GLY A 2 7.34 3.69 -12.82
CA GLY A 2 8.79 3.82 -12.62
C GLY A 2 9.17 4.70 -11.43
N GLY A 3 8.51 5.83 -11.25
CA GLY A 3 8.77 6.74 -10.12
C GLY A 3 8.57 6.10 -8.75
N LEU A 4 7.47 5.37 -8.55
CA LEU A 4 7.20 4.66 -7.30
C LEU A 4 8.26 3.59 -7.01
N LYS A 5 8.63 2.79 -8.01
CA LYS A 5 9.67 1.77 -7.86
C LYS A 5 11.03 2.41 -7.54
N ASN A 6 11.38 3.50 -8.21
CA ASN A 6 12.62 4.24 -7.95
C ASN A 6 12.65 4.78 -6.52
N ALA A 7 11.55 5.34 -6.01
CA ALA A 7 11.47 5.80 -4.63
C ALA A 7 11.68 4.64 -3.63
N ILE A 8 11.05 3.49 -3.86
CA ILE A 8 11.27 2.29 -3.04
C ILE A 8 12.74 1.87 -3.11
N ASP A 9 13.35 1.87 -4.28
CA ASP A 9 14.76 1.49 -4.46
C ASP A 9 15.71 2.38 -3.67
N TRP A 10 15.53 3.71 -3.74
CA TRP A 10 16.34 4.65 -2.97
C TRP A 10 16.22 4.43 -1.47
N VAL A 11 14.99 4.35 -0.96
CA VAL A 11 14.74 4.13 0.47
C VAL A 11 15.29 2.77 0.91
N SER A 12 15.11 1.72 0.10
CA SER A 12 15.55 0.36 0.41
C SER A 12 17.07 0.20 0.54
N ARG A 13 17.87 1.20 0.14
CA ARG A 13 19.34 1.19 0.24
C ARG A 13 19.88 1.84 1.51
N ILE A 14 19.05 2.57 2.26
CA ILE A 14 19.47 3.17 3.53
C ILE A 14 19.78 2.04 4.51
N ARG A 15 20.98 2.08 5.11
CA ARG A 15 21.45 1.07 6.08
C ARG A 15 21.81 1.67 7.43
N ARG A 16 22.14 2.96 7.48
CA ARG A 16 22.69 3.62 8.66
C ARG A 16 22.12 5.01 8.80
N GLU A 17 21.85 5.40 10.03
CA GLU A 17 21.54 6.76 10.46
C GLU A 17 22.39 7.02 11.72
N GLY A 18 23.48 7.77 11.57
CA GLY A 18 24.50 7.90 12.61
C GLY A 18 25.11 6.55 13.01
N SER A 19 25.02 6.22 14.30
CA SER A 19 25.48 4.94 14.87
C SER A 19 24.47 3.80 14.70
N ARG A 20 23.22 4.09 14.32
CA ARG A 20 22.15 3.08 14.22
C ARG A 20 22.18 2.40 12.85
N THR A 21 22.26 1.07 12.85
CA THR A 21 22.04 0.24 11.66
C THR A 21 20.59 -0.20 11.62
N PHE A 22 19.90 0.02 10.50
CA PHE A 22 18.49 -0.39 10.36
C PHE A 22 18.12 -0.63 8.89
N ARG A 23 16.96 -1.27 8.67
CA ARG A 23 16.34 -1.42 7.35
C ARG A 23 15.02 -0.64 7.37
N PRO A 24 14.89 0.47 6.62
CA PRO A 24 13.76 1.39 6.78
C PRO A 24 12.40 0.79 6.44
N LEU A 25 12.36 -0.20 5.54
CA LEU A 25 11.11 -0.81 5.06
C LEU A 25 10.77 -2.11 5.79
N ALA A 26 11.75 -2.78 6.41
CA ALA A 26 11.55 -4.10 6.97
C ALA A 26 10.51 -4.09 8.11
N GLY A 27 9.57 -5.03 8.08
CA GLY A 27 8.50 -5.20 9.07
C GLY A 27 7.38 -4.16 9.01
N LYS A 28 7.46 -3.15 8.12
CA LYS A 28 6.41 -2.13 8.00
C LYS A 28 5.17 -2.70 7.30
N PRO A 29 3.97 -2.55 7.90
CA PRO A 29 2.71 -2.87 7.23
C PRO A 29 2.46 -2.02 6.00
N VAL A 30 1.88 -2.61 4.97
CA VAL A 30 1.51 -1.91 3.74
C VAL A 30 0.20 -2.45 3.16
N GLY A 31 -0.69 -1.52 2.81
CA GLY A 31 -1.89 -1.79 2.01
C GLY A 31 -1.61 -1.53 0.53
N LEU A 32 -2.25 -2.31 -0.35
CA LEU A 32 -2.09 -2.19 -1.79
C LEU A 32 -3.39 -1.74 -2.43
N CYS A 33 -3.30 -0.65 -3.21
CA CYS A 33 -4.38 -0.16 -4.03
C CYS A 33 -3.92 0.03 -5.48
N SER A 34 -4.82 -0.13 -6.42
CA SER A 34 -4.58 0.19 -7.82
C SER A 34 -5.83 0.73 -8.49
N SER A 35 -5.62 1.46 -9.58
CA SER A 35 -6.69 2.00 -10.39
C SER A 35 -6.29 2.08 -11.86
N SER A 36 -7.26 2.00 -12.74
CA SER A 36 -7.10 2.29 -14.18
C SER A 36 -8.44 2.60 -14.82
N GLU A 37 -8.43 3.26 -15.98
CA GLU A 37 -9.62 3.43 -16.85
C GLU A 37 -10.15 2.07 -17.34
N GLY A 38 -9.29 1.05 -17.49
CA GLY A 38 -9.70 -0.29 -17.90
C GLY A 38 -10.30 -1.14 -16.78
N LYS A 39 -11.09 -2.16 -17.17
CA LYS A 39 -11.79 -3.10 -16.27
C LYS A 39 -10.89 -3.93 -15.34
N PHE A 40 -9.58 -3.98 -15.60
CA PHE A 40 -8.63 -4.76 -14.82
C PHE A 40 -7.93 -3.96 -13.71
N ALA A 41 -8.28 -2.68 -13.52
CA ALA A 41 -7.86 -1.88 -12.37
C ALA A 41 -6.35 -1.92 -12.04
N GLY A 42 -5.47 -2.07 -13.04
CA GLY A 42 -4.03 -2.20 -12.83
C GLY A 42 -3.54 -3.50 -12.17
N ILE A 43 -4.29 -4.61 -12.24
CA ILE A 43 -4.00 -5.90 -11.57
C ILE A 43 -2.58 -6.44 -11.80
N ARG A 44 -1.98 -6.21 -12.96
CA ARG A 44 -0.60 -6.65 -13.25
C ARG A 44 0.43 -5.80 -12.49
N CYS A 45 0.18 -4.49 -12.41
CA CYS A 45 1.06 -3.54 -11.74
C CYS A 45 1.05 -3.74 -10.22
N ILE A 46 -0.13 -3.93 -9.61
CA ILE A 46 -0.25 -4.17 -8.17
C ILE A 46 0.39 -5.50 -7.76
N ASN A 47 0.23 -6.55 -8.57
CA ASN A 47 0.90 -7.84 -8.35
C ASN A 47 2.43 -7.75 -8.43
N HIS A 48 2.96 -7.01 -9.41
CA HIS A 48 4.39 -6.77 -9.49
C HIS A 48 4.90 -5.94 -8.30
N LEU A 49 4.16 -4.91 -7.90
CA LEU A 49 4.48 -4.10 -6.72
C LEU A 49 4.51 -4.96 -5.45
N ARG A 50 3.52 -5.83 -5.25
CA ARG A 50 3.47 -6.79 -4.14
C ARG A 50 4.76 -7.59 -4.03
N ALA A 51 5.24 -8.18 -5.14
CA ALA A 51 6.50 -8.94 -5.15
C ALA A 51 7.72 -8.09 -4.74
N VAL A 52 7.79 -6.84 -5.21
CA VAL A 52 8.86 -5.90 -4.82
C VAL A 52 8.82 -5.58 -3.32
N LEU A 53 7.64 -5.28 -2.78
CA LEU A 53 7.47 -4.92 -1.38
C LEU A 53 7.81 -6.09 -0.44
N VAL A 54 7.39 -7.31 -0.81
CA VAL A 54 7.77 -8.54 -0.11
C VAL A 54 9.29 -8.73 -0.12
N ARG A 55 9.96 -8.47 -1.26
CA ARG A 55 11.44 -8.52 -1.32
C ARG A 55 12.12 -7.48 -0.43
N CYS A 56 11.43 -6.36 -0.16
CA CYS A 56 11.86 -5.34 0.80
C CYS A 56 11.55 -5.70 2.26
N GLN A 57 11.06 -6.91 2.53
CA GLN A 57 10.62 -7.39 3.86
C GLN A 57 9.49 -6.54 4.46
N MET A 58 8.67 -5.92 3.63
CA MET A 58 7.45 -5.25 4.09
C MET A 58 6.33 -6.28 4.31
N GLU A 59 5.39 -5.93 5.17
CA GLU A 59 4.28 -6.79 5.58
C GLU A 59 3.03 -6.39 4.82
N VAL A 60 2.82 -7.05 3.68
CA VAL A 60 1.69 -6.73 2.81
C VAL A 60 0.41 -7.35 3.39
N ILE A 61 -0.55 -6.51 3.77
CA ILE A 61 -1.83 -7.00 4.28
C ILE A 61 -2.63 -7.69 3.17
N THR A 62 -3.54 -8.58 3.56
CA THR A 62 -4.38 -9.35 2.64
C THR A 62 -5.37 -8.50 1.85
N PRO A 63 -6.17 -7.59 2.45
CA PRO A 63 -7.14 -6.82 1.69
C PRO A 63 -6.44 -5.86 0.72
N GLU A 64 -6.94 -5.84 -0.51
CA GLU A 64 -6.55 -4.93 -1.59
C GLU A 64 -7.78 -4.15 -2.06
N CYS A 65 -7.57 -2.97 -2.62
CA CYS A 65 -8.60 -2.17 -3.27
C CYS A 65 -8.19 -1.86 -4.70
N SER A 66 -8.91 -2.42 -5.68
CA SER A 66 -8.67 -2.23 -7.11
C SER A 66 -9.86 -1.53 -7.75
N VAL A 67 -9.63 -0.33 -8.28
CA VAL A 67 -10.65 0.55 -8.85
C VAL A 67 -10.61 0.48 -10.37
N SER A 68 -11.59 -0.19 -10.96
CA SER A 68 -11.81 -0.20 -12.43
C SER A 68 -12.52 1.08 -12.88
N GLU A 69 -12.36 1.45 -14.14
CA GLU A 69 -13.08 2.60 -14.74
C GLU A 69 -12.91 3.86 -13.86
N ALA A 70 -11.65 4.11 -13.48
CA ALA A 70 -11.29 5.08 -12.44
C ALA A 70 -11.64 6.54 -12.78
N ASP A 71 -11.84 6.84 -14.06
CA ASP A 71 -12.36 8.10 -14.58
C ASP A 71 -13.82 8.35 -14.19
N GLU A 72 -14.61 7.30 -14.01
CA GLU A 72 -16.03 7.37 -13.63
C GLU A 72 -16.28 6.91 -12.18
N ALA A 73 -15.31 6.26 -11.54
CA ALA A 73 -15.47 5.63 -10.22
C ALA A 73 -15.68 6.62 -9.06
N PHE A 74 -15.33 7.90 -9.25
CA PHE A 74 -15.40 8.93 -8.22
C PHE A 74 -16.52 9.96 -8.48
N ALA A 75 -17.20 10.37 -7.42
CA ALA A 75 -18.12 11.51 -7.43
C ALA A 75 -17.35 12.83 -7.36
N GLU A 76 -18.06 13.95 -7.57
CA GLU A 76 -17.46 15.29 -7.58
C GLU A 76 -16.81 15.68 -6.23
N ASP A 77 -17.31 15.12 -5.13
CA ASP A 77 -16.77 15.28 -3.78
C ASP A 77 -15.57 14.35 -3.49
N GLY A 78 -15.12 13.57 -4.49
CA GLY A 78 -14.02 12.62 -4.37
C GLY A 78 -14.38 11.29 -3.69
N GLN A 79 -15.65 11.05 -3.37
CA GLN A 79 -16.11 9.76 -2.83
C GLN A 79 -16.25 8.72 -3.94
N PHE A 80 -16.20 7.44 -3.56
CA PHE A 80 -16.55 6.36 -4.48
C PHE A 80 -18.04 6.40 -4.80
N ARG A 81 -18.38 6.27 -6.09
CA ARG A 81 -19.78 6.10 -6.51
C ARG A 81 -20.33 4.72 -6.15
N ASP A 82 -19.48 3.69 -6.18
CA ASP A 82 -19.84 2.32 -5.79
C ASP A 82 -19.58 2.08 -4.30
N ALA A 83 -20.65 1.76 -3.56
CA ALA A 83 -20.59 1.40 -2.15
C ALA A 83 -19.69 0.18 -1.88
N ARG A 84 -19.54 -0.76 -2.83
CA ARG A 84 -18.65 -1.91 -2.69
C ARG A 84 -17.19 -1.51 -2.72
N LEU A 85 -16.81 -0.57 -3.60
CA LEU A 85 -15.46 -0.02 -3.63
C LEU A 85 -15.16 0.73 -2.33
N HIS A 86 -16.12 1.52 -1.85
CA HIS A 86 -16.00 2.19 -0.56
C HIS A 86 -15.74 1.19 0.59
N GLN A 87 -16.54 0.12 0.67
CA GLN A 87 -16.39 -0.91 1.69
C GLN A 87 -15.06 -1.68 1.56
N SER A 88 -14.59 -1.94 0.34
CA SER A 88 -13.27 -2.54 0.09
C SER A 88 -12.13 -1.66 0.59
N MET A 89 -12.18 -0.35 0.30
CA MET A 89 -11.20 0.62 0.80
C MET A 89 -11.25 0.73 2.32
N GLU A 90 -12.44 0.78 2.91
CA GLU A 90 -12.64 0.83 4.36
C GLU A 90 -12.02 -0.39 5.05
N ARG A 91 -12.28 -1.60 4.51
CA ARG A 91 -11.69 -2.85 5.01
C ARG A 91 -10.17 -2.82 4.93
N LEU A 92 -9.61 -2.36 3.82
CA LEU A 92 -8.16 -2.23 3.65
C LEU A 92 -7.57 -1.28 4.69
N CYS A 93 -8.14 -0.08 4.83
CA CYS A 93 -7.69 0.92 5.80
C CYS A 93 -7.78 0.40 7.24
N ARG A 94 -8.90 -0.24 7.59
CA ARG A 94 -9.12 -0.85 8.91
C ARG A 94 -8.05 -1.89 9.23
N THR A 95 -7.85 -2.87 8.35
CA THR A 95 -6.83 -3.91 8.53
C THR A 95 -5.41 -3.32 8.57
N LEU A 96 -5.11 -2.31 7.74
CA LEU A 96 -3.82 -1.63 7.78
C LEU A 96 -3.59 -0.94 9.13
N MET A 97 -4.58 -0.24 9.66
CA MET A 97 -4.50 0.43 10.95
C MET A 97 -4.32 -0.57 12.09
N GLU A 98 -5.10 -1.66 12.11
CA GLU A 98 -4.99 -2.72 13.11
C GLU A 98 -3.59 -3.37 13.08
N THR A 99 -3.11 -3.74 11.88
CA THR A 99 -1.78 -4.34 11.70
C THR A 99 -0.66 -3.38 12.11
N SER A 100 -0.83 -2.09 11.81
CA SER A 100 0.12 -1.05 12.21
C SER A 100 0.16 -0.85 13.71
N ARG A 101 -0.98 -0.90 14.40
CA ARG A 101 -1.03 -0.83 15.87
C ARG A 101 -0.35 -2.04 16.51
N MET A 102 -0.69 -3.25 16.06
CA MET A 102 -0.09 -4.48 16.61
C MET A 102 1.43 -4.54 16.46
N ARG A 103 2.00 -3.88 15.44
CA ARG A 103 3.45 -3.84 15.18
C ARG A 103 4.14 -2.58 15.68
N SER A 104 3.39 -1.64 16.28
CA SER A 104 3.96 -0.39 16.76
C SER A 104 4.59 -0.59 18.13
N THR A 105 5.92 -0.49 18.20
CA THR A 105 6.66 -0.49 19.48
C THR A 105 6.52 0.81 20.27
N ARG A 106 5.71 1.77 19.79
CA ARG A 106 5.44 3.06 20.47
C ARG A 106 4.21 3.02 21.37
N ILE A 107 3.37 1.98 21.27
CA ILE A 107 2.11 1.89 22.04
C ILE A 107 2.35 1.37 23.47
N GLU A 108 3.53 0.79 23.73
CA GLU A 108 3.95 0.29 25.04
C GLU A 108 4.84 1.27 25.84
N ALA A 109 5.00 2.51 25.37
CA ALA A 109 5.83 3.56 25.99
C ALA A 109 4.99 4.72 26.52
#